data_AF-A0AAD6JV02-F1
#
_entry.id   AF-A0AAD6JV02-F1
#
_cell.length_a   1.000
_cell.length_b   1.000
_cell.length_c   1.000
_cell.angle_alpha   90.00
_cell.angle_beta   90.00
_cell.angle_gamma   90.00
#
_symmetry.space_group_name_H-M   'P 1'
#
loop_
_entity.id
_entity.type
_entity.pdbx_description
1 polymer ?
#
loop_
_entity_poly.entity_id
_entity_poly.type
_entity_poly.pdbx_seq_one_letter_code
_entity_poly.pdbx_strand_id
1 'polypeptide(L)'
;MAEDHVPCDSNDHASNMKGGNDSLVVCFGEMLIDFVPTVAKVSLAEAPAFKKAPGGAPANVAVGISKLGGSSAFMGKVGDDEFGYMLSDVLKQIQCG
;
A
#
# COMPACT_ATOMS: atom_id res chain seq x y z
N MET A 1 11.67 -16.02 3.10
CA MET A 1 10.33 -16.45 3.56
C MET A 1 9.95 -15.51 4.68
N ALA A 2 9.07 -14.55 4.42
CA ALA A 2 8.53 -13.67 5.45
C ALA A 2 7.04 -13.47 5.15
N GLU A 3 6.19 -13.68 6.15
CA GLU A 3 4.86 -13.12 6.18
C GLU A 3 5.03 -11.72 6.76
N ASP A 4 4.96 -10.70 5.92
CA ASP A 4 5.07 -9.32 6.37
C ASP A 4 3.73 -8.90 6.98
N HIS A 5 3.43 -9.42 8.17
CA HIS A 5 2.53 -8.74 9.08
C HIS A 5 3.29 -7.55 9.62
N VAL A 6 3.04 -6.37 9.05
CA VAL A 6 3.52 -5.11 9.61
C VAL A 6 2.46 -4.64 10.59
N PRO A 7 2.62 -4.85 11.91
CA PRO A 7 1.77 -4.20 12.88
C PRO A 7 2.07 -2.70 12.79
N CYS A 8 1.05 -1.88 12.53
CA CYS A 8 1.15 -0.46 12.83
C CYS A 8 1.36 -0.34 14.34
N ASP A 9 2.46 0.30 14.76
CA ASP A 9 2.64 0.68 16.15
C ASP A 9 1.44 1.53 16.56
N SER A 10 0.67 1.00 17.52
CA SER A 10 -0.63 1.51 17.96
C SER A 10 -0.55 2.82 18.75
N ASN A 11 0.47 3.65 18.55
CA ASN A 11 0.80 4.76 19.46
C ASN A 11 0.70 6.18 18.87
N ASP A 12 0.38 6.36 17.59
CA ASP A 12 0.32 7.71 16.98
C ASP A 12 -1.07 8.36 16.90
N HIS A 13 -2.11 7.73 17.48
CA HIS A 13 -3.44 8.36 17.62
C HIS A 13 -4.06 8.17 19.00
N ALA A 14 -3.34 8.57 20.05
CA ALA A 14 -3.95 8.85 21.35
C ALA A 14 -4.63 10.24 21.34
N SER A 15 -5.62 10.45 20.48
CA SER A 15 -6.53 11.59 20.61
C SER A 15 -7.95 11.21 20.26
N ASN A 16 -8.74 10.98 21.33
CA ASN A 16 -10.19 11.05 21.38
C ASN A 16 -10.98 9.90 20.72
N MET A 17 -10.95 8.72 21.35
CA MET A 17 -11.94 7.67 21.10
C MET A 17 -13.34 8.13 21.56
N LYS A 18 -14.09 8.74 20.64
CA LYS A 18 -15.56 8.80 20.75
C LYS A 18 -16.11 7.44 20.31
N GLY A 19 -16.96 6.84 21.14
CA GLY A 19 -17.44 5.46 20.99
C GLY A 19 -18.31 5.21 19.76
N GLY A 20 -17.67 4.95 18.61
CA GLY A 20 -18.23 4.18 17.50
C GLY A 20 -17.42 2.90 17.34
N ASN A 21 -18.05 1.80 16.94
CA ASN A 21 -17.34 0.59 16.55
C ASN A 21 -16.53 0.90 15.28
N ASP A 22 -15.26 1.29 15.41
CA ASP A 22 -14.38 1.47 14.26
C ASP A 22 -14.17 0.11 13.60
N SER A 23 -14.90 -0.11 12.52
CA SER A 23 -14.85 -1.35 11.76
C SER A 23 -13.57 -1.37 10.94
N LEU A 24 -12.69 -2.31 11.24
CA LEU A 24 -11.45 -2.53 10.50
C LEU A 24 -11.72 -3.30 9.20
N VAL A 25 -11.32 -2.73 8.06
CA VAL A 25 -11.35 -3.43 6.77
C VAL A 25 -9.98 -4.03 6.46
N VAL A 26 -9.90 -5.36 6.37
CA VAL A 26 -8.65 -6.05 6.00
C VAL A 26 -8.70 -6.47 4.54
N CYS A 27 -7.75 -5.98 3.75
CA CYS A 27 -7.58 -6.32 2.34
C CYS A 27 -6.47 -7.35 2.19
N PHE A 28 -6.76 -8.49 1.55
CA PHE A 28 -5.77 -9.52 1.28
C PHE A 28 -5.48 -9.61 -0.21
N GLY A 29 -4.21 -9.75 -0.58
CA GLY A 29 -3.84 -10.06 -1.96
C GLY A 29 -2.44 -9.58 -2.35
N GLU A 30 -2.25 -9.32 -3.64
CA GLU A 30 -0.95 -8.93 -4.17
C GLU A 30 -0.67 -7.43 -4.06
N MET A 31 0.61 -7.13 -3.93
CA MET A 31 1.21 -5.82 -4.13
C MET A 31 2.33 -5.98 -5.15
N LEU A 32 2.34 -5.15 -6.19
CA LEU A 32 3.21 -5.32 -7.37
C LEU A 32 3.85 -3.98 -7.77
N ILE A 33 4.78 -4.04 -8.72
CA ILE A 33 5.38 -2.85 -9.33
C ILE A 33 4.65 -2.51 -10.62
N ASP A 34 4.02 -1.34 -10.65
CA ASP A 34 3.53 -0.74 -11.88
C ASP A 34 4.65 0.06 -12.54
N PHE A 35 4.97 -0.30 -13.79
CA PHE A 35 5.85 0.50 -14.63
C PHE A 35 5.03 1.50 -15.43
N VAL A 36 4.97 2.74 -14.94
CA VAL A 36 4.21 3.82 -15.56
C VAL A 36 5.11 4.59 -16.53
N PRO A 37 4.75 4.72 -17.82
CA PRO A 37 5.51 5.52 -18.78
C PRO A 37 5.71 6.95 -18.27
N THR A 38 6.93 7.48 -18.40
CA THR A 38 7.23 8.87 -18.02
C THR A 38 6.67 9.90 -18.99
N VAL A 39 6.29 9.46 -20.20
CA VAL A 39 5.70 10.27 -21.26
C VAL A 39 4.29 9.74 -21.54
N ALA A 40 3.32 10.66 -21.65
CA ALA A 40 1.93 10.30 -21.95
C ALA A 40 1.72 9.99 -23.44
N LYS A 41 0.63 9.25 -23.75
CA LYS A 41 0.15 8.96 -25.11
C LYS A 41 1.12 8.19 -26.02
N VAL A 42 2.09 7.49 -25.43
CA VAL A 42 2.94 6.51 -26.14
C VAL A 42 2.52 5.10 -25.77
N SER A 43 2.76 4.15 -26.66
CA SER A 43 2.61 2.74 -26.31
C SER A 43 3.69 2.32 -25.29
N LEU A 44 3.46 1.21 -24.59
CA LEU A 44 4.49 0.66 -23.68
C LEU A 44 5.78 0.28 -24.42
N ALA A 45 5.68 -0.16 -25.68
CA ALA A 45 6.85 -0.54 -26.47
C ALA A 45 7.72 0.67 -26.88
N GLU A 46 7.12 1.85 -26.99
CA GLU A 46 7.80 3.08 -27.44
C GLU A 46 8.21 3.99 -26.27
N ALA A 47 7.78 3.67 -25.05
CA ALA A 47 8.07 4.48 -23.87
C ALA A 47 9.59 4.52 -23.61
N PRO A 48 10.21 5.72 -23.58
CA PRO A 48 11.66 5.83 -23.44
C PRO A 48 12.14 5.53 -22.00
N ALA A 49 11.25 5.67 -21.02
CA ALA A 49 11.54 5.39 -19.63
C ALA A 49 10.23 5.11 -18.86
N PHE A 50 10.38 4.44 -17.72
CA PHE A 50 9.30 4.12 -16.81
C PHE A 50 9.61 4.60 -15.40
N LYS A 51 8.59 5.09 -14.71
CA LYS A 51 8.61 5.28 -13.27
C LYS A 51 8.03 4.03 -12.61
N LYS A 52 8.72 3.51 -11.61
CA LYS A 52 8.20 2.46 -10.72
C LYS A 52 7.19 3.08 -9.78
N ALA A 53 6.01 2.49 -9.69
CA ALA A 53 4.97 2.86 -8.74
C ALA A 53 4.48 1.61 -8.00
N PRO A 54 4.05 1.75 -6.73
CA PRO A 54 3.35 0.68 -6.05
C PRO A 54 1.99 0.44 -6.73
N GLY A 55 1.66 -0.82 -6.97
CA GLY A 55 0.41 -1.27 -7.57
C GLY A 55 -0.20 -2.45 -6.82
N GLY A 56 -1.32 -2.96 -7.33
CA GLY A 56 -2.11 -4.04 -6.73
C GLY A 56 -3.49 -3.57 -6.28
N ALA A 57 -4.55 -4.21 -6.79
CA ALA A 57 -5.92 -3.77 -6.50
C ALA A 57 -6.27 -3.85 -5.00
N PRO A 58 -5.95 -4.92 -4.26
CA PRO A 58 -6.29 -4.99 -2.84
C PRO A 58 -5.49 -4.01 -1.99
N ALA A 59 -4.22 -3.73 -2.35
CA ALA A 59 -3.42 -2.70 -1.71
C ALA A 59 -4.03 -1.30 -1.92
N ASN A 60 -4.41 -0.97 -3.16
CA ASN A 60 -5.05 0.30 -3.49
C ASN A 60 -6.38 0.52 -2.75
N VAL A 61 -7.16 -0.54 -2.49
CA VAL A 61 -8.39 -0.45 -1.69
C VAL A 61 -8.10 -0.08 -0.23
N ALA A 62 -7.16 -0.76 0.42
CA ALA A 62 -6.75 -0.42 1.79
C ALA A 62 -6.29 1.05 1.88
N VAL A 63 -5.40 1.46 0.97
CA VAL A 63 -4.93 2.85 0.88
C VAL A 63 -6.09 3.84 0.68
N GLY A 64 -7.04 3.51 -0.18
CA GLY A 64 -8.22 4.34 -0.43
C GLY A 64 -9.09 4.52 0.82
N ILE A 65 -9.31 3.45 1.58
CA ILE A 65 -10.09 3.48 2.83
C ILE A 65 -9.38 4.36 3.86
N SER A 66 -8.07 4.16 4.08
CA SER A 66 -7.29 4.96 5.04
C SER A 66 -7.30 6.45 4.67
N LYS A 67 -7.12 6.78 3.38
CA LYS A 67 -7.18 8.17 2.89
C LYS A 67 -8.55 8.85 3.06
N LEU A 68 -9.63 8.07 3.14
CA LEU A 68 -10.99 8.57 3.38
C LEU A 68 -11.34 8.64 4.87
N GLY A 69 -10.40 8.33 5.77
CA GLY A 69 -10.58 8.37 7.22
C GLY A 69 -11.18 7.09 7.81
N GLY A 70 -11.23 6.00 7.04
CA GLY A 70 -11.63 4.68 7.55
C GLY A 70 -10.45 3.89 8.10
N SER A 71 -10.73 2.90 8.96
CA SER A 71 -9.72 1.98 9.48
C SER A 71 -9.49 0.82 8.51
N SER A 72 -8.25 0.64 8.03
CA SER A 72 -7.91 -0.45 7.11
C SER A 72 -6.54 -1.08 7.39
N ALA A 73 -6.41 -2.34 6.96
CA ALA A 73 -5.15 -3.07 6.95
C ALA A 73 -4.98 -3.82 5.61
N PHE A 74 -3.75 -4.08 5.23
CA PHE A 74 -3.41 -4.93 4.08
C PHE A 74 -2.57 -6.12 4.56
N MET A 75 -2.85 -7.30 4.01
CA MET A 75 -2.03 -8.49 4.23
C MET A 75 -1.70 -9.13 2.88
N GLY A 76 -0.41 -9.32 2.64
CA GLY A 76 0.09 -9.89 1.41
C GLY A 76 1.54 -10.33 1.57
N LYS A 77 2.18 -10.68 0.45
CA LYS A 77 3.60 -11.01 0.42
C LYS A 77 4.27 -10.30 -0.75
N VAL A 78 5.49 -9.82 -0.50
CA VAL A 78 6.38 -9.25 -1.50
C VAL A 78 7.60 -10.14 -1.74
N GLY A 79 8.38 -9.84 -2.78
CA GLY A 79 9.65 -10.50 -3.05
C GLY A 79 10.70 -10.19 -1.97
N ASP A 80 11.67 -11.07 -1.81
CA ASP A 80 12.86 -10.82 -0.98
C ASP A 80 13.95 -10.19 -1.85
N ASP A 81 13.65 -8.98 -2.34
CA ASP A 81 14.48 -8.22 -3.26
C ASP A 81 14.22 -6.70 -3.12
N GLU A 82 15.01 -5.89 -3.84
CA GLU A 82 14.94 -4.42 -3.80
C GLU A 82 13.56 -3.86 -4.18
N PHE A 83 12.78 -4.55 -5.02
CA PHE A 83 11.41 -4.13 -5.31
C PHE A 83 10.48 -4.47 -4.15
N GLY A 84 10.63 -5.65 -3.56
CA GLY A 84 9.86 -6.04 -2.39
C GLY A 84 10.10 -5.12 -1.19
N TYR A 85 11.35 -4.79 -0.88
CA TYR A 85 11.67 -3.85 0.21
C TYR A 85 11.04 -2.47 -0.03
N MET A 86 11.10 -1.97 -1.27
CA MET A 86 10.45 -0.71 -1.63
C MET A 86 8.93 -0.77 -1.43
N LEU A 87 8.27 -1.87 -1.80
CA LEU A 87 6.83 -2.04 -1.61
C LEU A 87 6.46 -2.11 -0.12
N SER A 88 7.21 -2.86 0.69
CA SER A 88 6.99 -2.93 2.13
C SER A 88 7.17 -1.57 2.82
N ASP A 89 8.14 -0.75 2.39
CA ASP A 89 8.34 0.60 2.92
C ASP A 89 7.21 1.56 2.54
N VAL A 90 6.72 1.48 1.29
CA VAL A 90 5.54 2.25 0.86
C VAL A 90 4.32 1.89 1.71
N LEU A 91 4.09 0.59 1.93
CA LEU A 91 2.92 0.13 2.69
C LEU A 91 2.95 0.67 4.13
N LYS A 92 4.10 0.59 4.80
CA LYS A 92 4.33 1.17 6.14
C LYS A 92 4.01 2.66 6.17
N GLN A 93 4.48 3.42 5.19
CA GLN A 93 4.24 4.88 5.14
C GLN A 93 2.76 5.23 4.97
N ILE A 94 1.99 4.43 4.22
CA ILE A 94 0.58 4.73 3.97
C ILE A 94 -0.33 4.31 5.14
N GLN A 95 0.06 3.30 5.91
CA GLN A 95 -0.71 2.83 7.07
C GLN A 95 -0.43 3.60 8.37
N CYS A 96 0.67 4.36 8.44
CA CYS A 96 1.01 5.22 9.58
C CYS A 96 0.63 6.71 9.39
N GLY A 97 -0.15 7.03 8.35
CA GLY A 97 -0.55 8.40 8.01
C GLY A 97 -2.00 8.73 8.31
#